data_AF-A0AAU2AK83-F1
#
_entry.id   AF-A0AAU2AK83-F1
#
_cell.length_a   1.000
_cell.length_b   1.000
_cell.length_c   1.000
_cell.angle_alpha   90.00
_cell.angle_beta   90.00
_cell.angle_gamma   90.00
#
_symmetry.space_group_name_H-M   'P 1'
#
loop_
_entity.id
_entity.type
_entity.pdbx_description
1 polymer ?
#
loop_
_entity_poly.entity_id
_entity_poly.type
_entity_poly.pdbx_seq_one_letter_code
_entity_poly.pdbx_strand_id
1 'polypeptide(L)'
;MASVRRLPARRGTRRLLPTVGRPDLAEEALTTALAQDLSLRRRGAVLVDLAALGIHQGDVDQALHYADAALLLADQTHSGYIGAKLSGLRPRLATLASNIRVSDLDHRIAALAGAA
;
A
#
# COMPACT_ATOMS: atom_id res chain seq x y z
N MET A 1 -9.46 30.97 -33.19
CA MET A 1 -10.46 30.71 -32.13
C MET A 1 -10.70 29.20 -32.04
N ALA A 2 -10.07 28.56 -31.05
CA ALA A 2 -10.71 27.80 -29.96
C ALA A 2 -11.57 26.60 -30.43
N SER A 3 -11.03 25.38 -30.39
CA SER A 3 -11.34 24.33 -29.39
C SER A 3 -12.62 23.55 -29.76
N VAL A 4 -12.69 22.22 -29.77
CA VAL A 4 -12.46 21.31 -28.64
C VAL A 4 -12.25 19.89 -29.21
N ARG A 5 -11.05 19.34 -29.03
CA ARG A 5 -10.79 17.91 -29.22
C ARG A 5 -11.22 17.20 -27.94
N ARG A 6 -12.32 16.44 -27.99
CA ARG A 6 -12.78 15.62 -26.87
C ARG A 6 -11.76 14.49 -26.64
N LEU A 7 -11.03 14.54 -25.53
CA LEU A 7 -10.29 13.36 -25.03
C LEU A 7 -11.28 12.42 -24.33
N PRO A 8 -11.26 11.11 -24.61
CA PRO A 8 -11.93 10.16 -23.73
C PRO A 8 -11.18 10.10 -22.40
N ALA A 9 -11.89 10.38 -21.31
CA ALA A 9 -11.42 10.13 -19.95
C ALA A 9 -11.05 8.64 -19.84
N ARG A 10 -9.76 8.34 -19.73
CA ARG A 10 -9.26 6.99 -19.45
C ARG A 10 -9.65 6.62 -18.02
N ARG A 11 -10.89 6.18 -17.83
CA ARG A 11 -11.36 5.57 -16.58
C ARG A 11 -10.72 4.19 -16.46
N GLY A 12 -9.98 3.98 -15.37
CA GLY A 12 -9.63 2.66 -14.87
C GLY A 12 -8.34 2.06 -15.43
N THR A 13 -7.18 2.63 -15.09
CA THR A 13 -5.96 1.80 -15.04
C THR A 13 -5.97 0.99 -13.75
N ARG A 14 -6.73 -0.11 -13.75
CA ARG A 14 -6.51 -1.21 -12.80
C ARG A 14 -5.11 -1.75 -13.12
N ARG A 15 -4.10 -1.37 -12.33
CA ARG A 15 -2.78 -2.00 -12.39
C ARG A 15 -2.94 -3.42 -11.86
N LEU A 16 -3.25 -4.37 -12.73
CA LEU A 16 -2.97 -5.78 -12.48
C LEU A 16 -1.47 -5.94 -12.72
N LEU A 17 -0.69 -6.01 -11.63
CA LEU A 17 0.71 -6.40 -11.74
C LEU A 17 0.76 -7.88 -12.16
N PRO A 18 1.45 -8.23 -13.27
CA PRO A 18 1.77 -9.61 -13.56
C PRO A 18 2.70 -10.15 -12.47
N THR A 19 2.39 -11.34 -11.97
CA THR A 19 3.23 -12.14 -11.08
C THR A 19 4.49 -12.59 -11.84
N VAL A 20 5.45 -11.69 -12.07
CA VAL A 20 6.74 -12.00 -12.70
C VAL A 20 7.85 -11.14 -12.09
N GLY A 21 8.54 -11.70 -11.09
CA GLY A 21 10.00 -11.65 -10.90
C GLY A 21 10.78 -10.34 -10.90
N ARG A 22 10.16 -9.16 -10.86
CA ARG A 22 10.89 -7.87 -10.86
C ARG A 22 10.38 -6.96 -9.74
N PRO A 23 10.68 -7.31 -8.48
CA PRO A 23 10.23 -6.52 -7.35
C PRO A 23 10.79 -5.08 -7.41
N ASP A 24 12.02 -4.90 -7.89
CA ASP A 24 12.65 -3.58 -8.01
C ASP A 24 11.88 -2.64 -8.96
N LEU A 25 11.37 -3.15 -10.09
CA LEU A 25 10.54 -2.35 -11.00
C LEU A 25 9.16 -2.02 -10.42
N ALA A 26 8.63 -2.90 -9.57
CA ALA A 26 7.38 -2.64 -8.87
C ALA A 26 7.59 -1.52 -7.84
N GLU A 27 8.71 -1.56 -7.09
CA GLU A 27 9.06 -0.52 -6.14
C GLU A 27 9.22 0.85 -6.83
N GLU A 28 10.00 0.93 -7.91
CA GLU A 28 10.21 2.16 -8.65
C GLU A 28 8.89 2.75 -9.18
N ALA A 29 8.02 1.91 -9.74
CA ALA A 29 6.73 2.34 -10.26
C ALA A 29 5.73 2.80 -9.17
N LEU A 30 5.85 2.27 -7.95
CA LEU A 30 5.01 2.62 -6.81
C LEU A 30 5.54 3.88 -6.10
N THR A 31 6.85 3.99 -5.88
CA THR A 31 7.50 5.18 -5.31
C THR A 31 7.34 6.39 -6.24
N THR A 32 7.50 6.21 -7.56
CA THR A 32 7.19 7.26 -8.55
C THR A 32 5.73 7.69 -8.49
N ALA A 33 4.80 6.75 -8.24
CA ALA A 33 3.38 7.11 -8.09
C ALA A 33 3.14 7.94 -6.81
N LEU A 34 3.85 7.67 -5.71
CA LEU A 34 3.76 8.47 -4.47
C LEU A 34 4.24 9.91 -4.65
N ALA A 35 5.14 10.17 -5.59
CA ALA A 35 5.60 11.52 -5.92
C ALA A 35 4.56 12.35 -6.70
N GLN A 36 3.49 11.73 -7.19
CA GLN A 36 2.40 12.41 -7.89
C GLN A 36 1.31 12.86 -6.90
N ASP A 37 0.49 13.82 -7.33
CA ASP A 37 -0.70 14.22 -6.56
C ASP A 37 -1.76 13.12 -6.61
N LEU A 38 -1.75 12.27 -5.58
CA LEU A 38 -2.69 11.16 -5.39
C LEU A 38 -3.73 11.53 -4.36
N SER A 39 -4.99 11.13 -4.61
CA SER A 39 -5.99 11.13 -3.54
C SER A 39 -5.52 10.27 -2.37
N LEU A 40 -5.90 10.65 -1.14
CA LEU A 40 -5.50 9.95 0.08
C LEU A 40 -5.79 8.44 0.01
N ARG A 41 -6.94 8.07 -0.57
CA ARG A 41 -7.29 6.66 -0.81
C ARG A 41 -6.29 5.92 -1.70
N ARG A 42 -5.86 6.54 -2.81
CA ARG A 42 -4.87 5.94 -3.73
C ARG A 42 -3.49 5.93 -3.11
N ARG A 43 -3.10 6.99 -2.42
CA ARG A 43 -1.83 7.07 -1.69
C ARG A 43 -1.73 5.95 -0.66
N GLY A 44 -2.76 5.75 0.16
CA GLY A 44 -2.83 4.65 1.12
C GLY A 44 -2.76 3.28 0.46
N ALA A 45 -3.43 3.09 -0.68
CA ALA A 45 -3.32 1.85 -1.43
C ALA A 45 -1.88 1.58 -1.88
N VAL A 46 -1.18 2.59 -2.42
CA VAL A 46 0.21 2.45 -2.89
C VAL A 46 1.17 2.15 -1.73
N LEU A 47 1.00 2.80 -0.58
CA LEU A 47 1.80 2.51 0.63
C LEU A 47 1.63 1.05 1.07
N VAL A 48 0.40 0.54 1.10
CA VAL A 48 0.14 -0.88 1.43
C VAL A 48 0.75 -1.84 0.40
N ASP A 49 0.79 -1.46 -0.88
CA ASP A 49 1.42 -2.29 -1.93
C ASP A 49 2.95 -2.31 -1.80
N LEU A 50 3.57 -1.19 -1.41
CA LEU A 50 5.00 -1.14 -1.10
C LEU A 50 5.36 -1.94 0.15
N ALA A 51 4.51 -1.89 1.20
CA ALA A 51 4.69 -2.73 2.38
C ALA A 51 4.62 -4.23 2.02
N ALA A 52 3.66 -4.60 1.17
CA ALA A 52 3.55 -5.97 0.66
C ALA A 52 4.80 -6.40 -0.11
N LEU A 53 5.41 -5.48 -0.87
CA LEU A 53 6.62 -5.74 -1.63
C LEU A 53 7.81 -6.03 -0.72
N GLY A 54 8.01 -5.22 0.33
CA GLY A 54 9.03 -5.48 1.35
C GLY A 54 8.85 -6.83 2.04
N ILE A 55 7.60 -7.21 2.39
CA ILE A 55 7.30 -8.54 2.94
C ILE A 55 7.69 -9.65 1.97
N HIS A 56 7.37 -9.49 0.67
CA HIS A 56 7.73 -10.47 -0.36
C HIS A 56 9.24 -10.58 -0.57
N GLN A 57 9.99 -9.49 -0.45
CA GLN A 57 11.46 -9.47 -0.55
C GLN A 57 12.15 -9.92 0.76
N GLY A 58 11.42 -10.01 1.87
CA GLY A 58 12.00 -10.22 3.20
C GLY A 58 12.68 -8.97 3.77
N ASP A 59 12.47 -7.80 3.16
CA ASP A 59 12.94 -6.51 3.65
C ASP A 59 11.98 -6.00 4.74
N VAL A 60 12.34 -6.29 5.99
CA VAL A 60 11.55 -5.89 7.16
C VAL A 60 11.50 -4.38 7.33
N ASP A 61 12.58 -3.66 7.01
CA ASP A 61 12.62 -2.21 7.20
C ASP A 61 11.71 -1.50 6.21
N GLN A 62 11.73 -1.93 4.95
CA GLN A 62 10.81 -1.43 3.91
C GLN A 62 9.35 -1.77 4.24
N ALA A 63 9.09 -3.01 4.66
CA ALA A 63 7.74 -3.45 5.04
C ALA A 63 7.16 -2.57 6.16
N LEU A 64 7.94 -2.33 7.21
CA LEU A 64 7.54 -1.53 8.36
C LEU A 64 7.36 -0.06 7.97
N HIS A 65 8.31 0.52 7.24
CA HIS A 65 8.28 1.93 6.83
C HIS A 65 6.97 2.28 6.11
N TYR A 66 6.60 1.48 5.09
CA TYR A 66 5.41 1.77 4.31
C TYR A 66 4.11 1.34 4.99
N ALA A 67 4.13 0.30 5.82
CA ALA A 67 2.96 -0.09 6.61
C ALA A 67 2.63 0.97 7.68
N ASP A 68 3.65 1.53 8.34
CA ASP A 68 3.49 2.63 9.31
C ASP A 68 2.90 3.88 8.66
N ALA A 69 3.41 4.27 7.49
CA ALA A 69 2.86 5.39 6.73
C ALA A 69 1.38 5.15 6.34
N ALA A 70 1.02 3.91 5.97
CA ALA A 70 -0.35 3.55 5.67
C ALA A 70 -1.26 3.56 6.91
N LEU A 71 -0.76 3.09 8.07
CA LEU A 71 -1.47 3.12 9.34
C LEU A 71 -1.77 4.56 9.77
N LEU A 72 -0.77 5.44 9.73
CA LEU A 72 -0.94 6.87 10.03
C LEU A 72 -1.99 7.51 9.13
N LEU A 73 -1.97 7.19 7.84
CA LEU A 73 -2.95 7.72 6.90
C LEU A 73 -4.36 7.17 7.16
N ALA A 74 -4.48 5.89 7.51
CA ALA A 74 -5.75 5.27 7.84
C ALA A 74 -6.37 5.89 9.09
N ASP A 75 -5.56 6.14 10.13
CA ASP A 75 -5.95 6.79 11.37
C ASP A 75 -6.40 8.24 11.13
N GLN A 76 -5.58 9.04 10.46
CA GLN A 76 -5.89 10.45 10.16
C GLN A 76 -7.17 10.61 9.33
N THR A 77 -7.43 9.68 8.41
CA THR A 77 -8.56 9.79 7.47
C THR A 77 -9.75 8.94 7.87
N HIS A 78 -9.65 8.15 8.94
CA HIS A 78 -10.62 7.14 9.35
C HIS A 78 -11.04 6.22 8.17
N SER A 79 -10.08 5.90 7.29
CA SER A 79 -10.39 5.20 6.06
C SER A 79 -10.47 3.69 6.27
N GLY A 80 -11.70 3.18 6.40
CA GLY A 80 -11.96 1.73 6.45
C GLY A 80 -11.43 0.98 5.22
N TYR A 81 -11.32 1.63 4.06
CA TYR A 81 -10.69 1.04 2.87
C TYR A 81 -9.20 0.77 3.07
N ILE A 82 -8.45 1.72 3.65
CA ILE A 82 -7.01 1.54 3.92
C ILE A 82 -6.83 0.50 5.02
N GLY A 83 -7.64 0.55 6.08
CA GLY A 83 -7.65 -0.45 7.15
C GLY A 83 -7.90 -1.87 6.62
N ALA A 84 -8.91 -2.06 5.77
CA ALA A 84 -9.18 -3.36 5.16
C ALA A 84 -8.01 -3.89 4.31
N LYS A 85 -7.30 -2.99 3.60
CA LYS A 85 -6.13 -3.37 2.80
C LYS A 85 -4.94 -3.75 3.68
N LEU A 86 -4.70 -3.03 4.78
CA LEU A 86 -3.69 -3.36 5.79
C LEU A 86 -3.99 -4.73 6.44
N SER A 87 -5.24 -5.01 6.80
CA SER A 87 -5.65 -6.32 7.30
C SER A 87 -5.33 -7.46 6.32
N GLY A 88 -5.36 -7.19 5.02
CA GLY A 88 -4.96 -8.14 3.97
C GLY A 88 -3.46 -8.49 3.96
N LEU A 89 -2.60 -7.73 4.66
CA LEU A 89 -1.18 -8.03 4.80
C LEU A 89 -0.89 -9.06 5.89
N ARG A 90 -1.76 -9.17 6.90
CA ARG A 90 -1.53 -10.01 8.10
C ARG A 90 -1.15 -11.47 7.79
N PRO A 91 -1.81 -12.17 6.85
CA PRO A 91 -1.40 -13.54 6.50
C PRO A 91 0.02 -13.63 5.93
N ARG A 92 0.51 -12.55 5.31
CA ARG A 92 1.87 -12.48 4.76
C ARG A 92 2.89 -12.09 5.82
N LEU A 93 2.52 -11.25 6.80
CA LEU A 93 3.39 -10.92 7.93
C LEU A 93 3.76 -12.17 8.76
N ALA A 94 2.89 -13.19 8.77
CA ALA A 94 3.15 -14.46 9.44
C ALA A 94 4.44 -15.16 8.96
N THR A 95 4.89 -14.94 7.72
CA THR A 95 6.15 -15.51 7.21
C THR A 95 7.38 -14.87 7.84
N LEU A 96 7.25 -13.69 8.43
CA LEU A 96 8.30 -12.91 9.08
C LEU A 96 8.06 -12.78 10.60
N ALA A 97 7.18 -13.62 11.16
CA ALA A 97 6.73 -13.52 12.56
C ALA A 97 7.83 -13.73 13.62
N SER A 98 8.99 -14.28 13.24
CA SER A 98 10.16 -14.36 14.13
C SER A 98 10.75 -12.98 14.46
N ASN A 99 10.44 -11.95 13.68
CA ASN A 99 10.86 -10.58 13.94
C ASN A 99 9.84 -9.86 14.83
N ILE A 100 10.28 -9.44 16.02
CA ILE A 100 9.43 -8.77 17.01
C ILE A 100 8.74 -7.50 16.47
N ARG A 101 9.42 -6.74 15.59
CA ARG A 101 8.84 -5.53 14.99
C ARG A 101 7.70 -5.87 14.03
N VAL A 102 7.81 -6.99 13.32
CA VAL A 102 6.74 -7.50 12.45
C VAL A 102 5.55 -7.97 13.29
N SER A 103 5.80 -8.63 14.42
CA SER A 103 4.75 -9.01 15.36
C SER A 103 4.02 -7.77 15.89
N ASP A 104 4.74 -6.71 16.30
CA ASP A 104 4.13 -5.45 16.73
C ASP A 104 3.27 -4.82 15.63
N LEU A 105 3.76 -4.81 14.38
CA LEU A 105 2.98 -4.35 13.24
C LEU A 105 1.67 -5.14 13.07
N ASP A 106 1.68 -6.46 13.17
CA ASP A 106 0.46 -7.27 13.05
C ASP A 106 -0.58 -6.89 14.12
N HIS A 107 -0.14 -6.68 15.37
CA HIS A 107 -1.03 -6.25 16.46
C HIS A 107 -1.62 -4.86 16.19
N ARG A 108 -0.83 -3.91 15.71
CA ARG A 108 -1.31 -2.56 15.36
C ARG A 108 -2.32 -2.59 14.22
N ILE A 109 -2.11 -3.43 13.21
CA ILE A 109 -3.08 -3.64 12.13
C ILE A 109 -4.37 -4.29 12.68
N ALA A 110 -4.25 -5.27 13.58
CA ALA A 110 -5.41 -5.91 14.19
C ALA A 110 -6.24 -4.94 15.04
N ALA A 111 -5.58 -4.06 15.80
CA ALA A 111 -6.24 -3.04 16.60
C ALA A 111 -7.03 -2.04 15.72
N LEU A 112 -6.45 -1.60 14.60
CA LEU A 112 -7.15 -0.74 13.65
C LEU A 112 -8.41 -1.42 13.07
N ALA A 113 -8.32 -2.71 12.75
CA ALA A 113 -9.44 -3.47 12.19
C ALA A 113 -10.59 -3.70 13.19
N GLY A 114 -10.28 -3.78 14.49
CA GLY A 114 -11.29 -3.91 15.55
C GLY A 114 -11.93 -2.58 15.96
N ALA A 115 -11.36 -1.44 15.57
CA ALA A 115 -11.85 -0.11 15.89
C ALA A 115 -12.80 0.48 14.81
N ALA A 116 -12.88 -0.14 13.64
CA ALA A 116 -13.73 0.26 12.51
C ALA A 116 -15.08 -0.47 12.52
#